data_AF-A0A3D3DLE2-F1
#
_entry.id   AF-A0A3D3DLE2-F1
#
_cell.length_a   1.000
_cell.length_b   1.000
_cell.length_c   1.000
_cell.angle_alpha   90.00
_cell.angle_beta   90.00
_cell.angle_gamma   90.00
#
_symmetry.space_group_name_H-M   'P 1'
#
loop_
_entity.id
_entity.type
_entity.pdbx_description
1 polymer ?
#
loop_
_entity_poly.entity_id
_entity_poly.type
_entity_poly.pdbx_seq_one_letter_code
_entity_poly.pdbx_strand_id
1 'polypeptide(L)'
;MLGGSAAWGKGPVNLFGETALPPAETPEAPGVRVLKAQAWPRPEQFAAADVLVAYCYLDWDAPRLQQVRRHLARGKGLVVIHSATWTKPRPSAEVGALTGIGGFEFYRHGPVRLRLKQPGHPICRGLPRQIELADETYWPATPPPSAPAYTVLASSAEPVKPGAEVTQPQVMFWTCEPGNGRVFGCVPGHFTWTFDDPYVRLLLLRGIAWAGRSDPNRFDALALPGARLREGD
;
A
#
# COMPACT_ATOMS: atom_id res chain seq x y z
N MET A 1 -10.18 -1.65 9.04
CA MET A 1 -10.71 -0.90 10.20
C MET A 1 -9.58 -0.72 11.18
N LEU A 2 -9.20 0.53 11.49
CA LEU A 2 -8.52 0.84 12.74
C LEU A 2 -9.56 0.62 13.84
N GLY A 3 -9.34 -0.42 14.65
CA GLY A 3 -10.32 -0.97 15.59
C GLY A 3 -10.93 0.11 16.48
N GLY A 4 -12.27 0.14 16.51
CA GLY A 4 -13.01 1.00 17.42
C GLY A 4 -12.71 0.67 18.88
N SER A 5 -12.87 1.67 19.75
CA SER A 5 -12.68 1.61 21.20
C SER A 5 -13.47 0.51 21.92
N ALA A 6 -14.42 -0.15 21.25
CA ALA A 6 -15.27 -1.20 21.82
C ALA A 6 -14.73 -2.64 21.64
N ALA A 7 -13.58 -2.84 20.99
CA ALA A 7 -12.94 -4.18 20.88
C ALA A 7 -11.80 -4.41 21.88
N TRP A 8 -11.49 -3.41 22.71
CA TRP A 8 -10.47 -3.51 23.75
C TRP A 8 -11.11 -4.02 25.05
N GLY A 9 -10.93 -5.31 25.33
CA GLY A 9 -11.53 -5.94 26.52
C GLY A 9 -11.39 -7.46 26.62
N LYS A 10 -10.82 -8.13 25.61
CA LYS A 10 -10.38 -9.52 25.74
C LYS A 10 -8.97 -9.59 25.17
N GLY A 11 -7.99 -9.71 26.08
CA GLY A 11 -6.57 -9.50 25.80
C GLY A 11 -5.98 -10.39 24.70
N PRO A 12 -4.79 -10.05 24.19
CA PRO A 12 -4.11 -10.85 23.16
C PRO A 12 -3.65 -12.21 23.71
N VAL A 13 -3.82 -13.22 22.87
CA VAL A 13 -3.36 -14.60 23.09
C VAL A 13 -1.89 -14.71 22.64
N ASN A 14 -1.01 -15.16 23.53
CA ASN A 14 0.32 -15.66 23.19
C ASN A 14 0.29 -17.18 23.01
N LEU A 15 1.00 -17.71 22.02
CA LEU A 15 1.15 -19.16 21.80
C LEU A 15 2.51 -19.71 22.28
N PHE A 16 3.44 -18.87 22.75
CA PHE A 16 4.58 -19.24 23.61
C PHE A 16 5.17 -17.97 24.28
N GLY A 17 5.52 -18.05 25.58
CA GLY A 17 6.12 -16.95 26.36
C GLY A 17 5.13 -16.01 27.07
N GLU A 18 5.62 -15.24 28.05
CA GLU A 18 4.81 -14.31 28.86
C GLU A 18 4.14 -13.22 28.00
N THR A 19 2.86 -12.96 28.27
CA THR A 19 2.08 -11.93 27.61
C THR A 19 2.63 -10.55 27.98
N ALA A 20 3.38 -9.94 27.06
CA ALA A 20 3.73 -8.53 27.17
C ALA A 20 2.46 -7.69 27.08
N LEU A 21 2.22 -6.86 28.09
CA LEU A 21 1.15 -5.87 28.05
C LEU A 21 1.39 -4.93 26.85
N PRO A 22 0.34 -4.55 26.11
CA PRO A 22 0.47 -3.49 25.11
C PRO A 22 1.02 -2.23 25.79
N PRO A 23 1.84 -1.42 25.08
CA PRO A 23 2.38 -0.17 25.64
C PRO A 23 1.24 0.69 26.18
N ALA A 24 1.49 1.35 27.33
CA ALA A 24 0.49 2.09 28.10
C ALA A 24 -0.19 3.22 27.30
N GLU A 25 0.46 3.71 26.25
CA GLU A 25 -0.09 4.68 25.31
C GLU A 25 0.06 4.16 23.88
N THR A 26 -1.04 4.24 23.12
CA THR A 26 -0.97 3.97 21.68
C THR A 26 -0.33 5.20 21.03
N PRO A 27 0.77 5.08 20.27
CA PRO A 27 1.37 6.25 19.64
C PRO A 27 0.32 6.95 18.77
N GLU A 28 0.12 8.24 19.02
CA GLU A 28 -0.81 9.07 18.26
C GLU A 28 -0.13 9.59 16.98
N ALA A 29 -0.94 10.08 16.03
CA ALA A 29 -0.46 10.85 14.88
C ALA A 29 -0.96 12.31 15.00
N PRO A 30 -0.22 13.19 15.69
CA PRO A 30 -0.62 14.59 15.84
C PRO A 30 -0.83 15.26 14.48
N GLY A 31 -1.95 15.98 14.36
CA GLY A 31 -2.32 16.69 13.13
C GLY A 31 -2.91 15.79 12.03
N VAL A 32 -3.21 14.52 12.32
CA VAL A 32 -3.88 13.62 11.36
C VAL A 32 -5.37 13.51 11.69
N ARG A 33 -6.21 13.73 10.68
CA ARG A 33 -7.65 13.47 10.73
C ARG A 33 -8.01 12.40 9.72
N VAL A 34 -8.65 11.32 10.18
CA VAL A 34 -9.11 10.22 9.32
C VAL A 34 -10.61 10.34 9.09
N LEU A 35 -11.01 10.45 7.83
CA LEU A 35 -12.42 10.39 7.41
C LEU A 35 -12.67 9.03 6.75
N LYS A 36 -13.61 8.25 7.29
CA LYS A 36 -13.98 6.94 6.71
C LYS A 36 -14.94 7.14 5.55
N ALA A 37 -14.70 6.47 4.44
CA ALA A 37 -15.61 6.38 3.30
C ALA A 37 -15.86 4.92 2.98
N GLN A 38 -17.05 4.62 2.45
CA GLN A 38 -17.43 3.29 1.97
C GLN A 38 -17.75 3.40 0.48
N ALA A 39 -17.19 2.51 -0.32
CA ALA A 39 -17.22 2.51 -1.79
C ALA A 39 -16.57 3.75 -2.45
N TRP A 40 -16.98 4.97 -2.11
CA TRP A 40 -16.40 6.21 -2.62
C TRP A 40 -16.55 7.38 -1.63
N PRO A 41 -15.58 8.32 -1.53
CA PRO A 41 -15.72 9.49 -0.67
C PRO A 41 -16.86 10.43 -1.09
N ARG A 42 -17.59 10.97 -0.11
CA ARG A 42 -18.55 12.07 -0.35
C ARG A 42 -17.82 13.33 -0.83
N PRO A 43 -18.49 14.26 -1.54
CA PRO A 43 -17.87 15.48 -2.04
C PRO A 43 -17.10 16.27 -0.97
N GLU A 44 -17.65 16.42 0.24
CA GLU A 44 -16.96 17.13 1.33
C GLU A 44 -15.68 16.41 1.79
N GLN A 45 -15.73 15.07 1.89
CA GLN A 45 -14.58 14.26 2.28
C GLN A 45 -13.47 14.36 1.23
N PHE A 46 -13.85 14.31 -0.04
CA PHE A 46 -12.92 14.45 -1.16
C PHE A 46 -12.29 15.84 -1.19
N ALA A 47 -13.06 16.89 -0.97
CA ALA A 47 -12.58 18.27 -0.94
C ALA A 47 -11.62 18.55 0.22
N ALA A 48 -11.85 17.92 1.38
CA ALA A 48 -11.05 18.09 2.58
C ALA A 48 -9.80 17.17 2.65
N ALA A 49 -9.70 16.16 1.79
CA ALA A 49 -8.62 15.18 1.86
C ALA A 49 -7.30 15.73 1.31
N ASP A 50 -6.21 15.54 2.06
CA ASP A 50 -4.85 15.71 1.55
C ASP A 50 -4.35 14.46 0.82
N VAL A 51 -4.76 13.28 1.33
CA VAL A 51 -4.46 11.97 0.77
C VAL A 51 -5.73 11.13 0.78
N LEU A 52 -6.04 10.52 -0.37
CA LEU A 52 -7.05 9.47 -0.47
C LEU A 52 -6.36 8.12 -0.29
N VAL A 53 -6.90 7.25 0.56
CA VAL A 53 -6.40 5.88 0.73
C VAL A 53 -7.52 4.92 0.36
N ALA A 54 -7.31 4.16 -0.71
CA ALA A 54 -8.23 3.16 -1.22
C ALA A 54 -7.72 1.76 -0.87
N TYR A 55 -8.57 0.99 -0.20
CA TYR A 55 -8.38 -0.42 0.09
C TYR A 55 -9.64 -1.15 -0.38
N CYS A 56 -9.45 -2.13 -1.28
CA CYS A 56 -10.49 -2.77 -2.08
C CYS A 56 -10.79 -2.09 -3.44
N TYR A 57 -11.40 -2.86 -4.35
CA TYR A 57 -11.73 -2.47 -5.72
C TYR A 57 -12.43 -1.10 -5.77
N LEU A 58 -11.97 -0.28 -6.72
CA LEU A 58 -12.60 0.98 -7.05
C LEU A 58 -13.46 0.80 -8.31
N ASP A 59 -14.71 1.24 -8.21
CA ASP A 59 -15.64 1.27 -9.33
C ASP A 59 -15.34 2.52 -10.18
N TRP A 60 -14.48 2.38 -11.17
CA TRP A 60 -14.03 3.50 -12.00
C TRP A 60 -15.06 3.85 -13.07
N ASP A 61 -15.45 5.12 -13.11
CA ASP A 61 -16.24 5.73 -14.19
C ASP A 61 -15.61 7.07 -14.62
N ALA A 62 -16.13 7.67 -15.69
CA ALA A 62 -15.61 8.94 -16.20
C ALA A 62 -15.67 10.09 -15.16
N PRO A 63 -16.78 10.29 -14.41
CA PRO A 63 -16.83 11.27 -13.32
C PRO A 63 -15.76 11.07 -12.24
N ARG A 64 -15.55 9.83 -11.76
CA ARG A 64 -14.58 9.48 -10.71
C ARG A 64 -13.14 9.62 -11.20
N LEU A 65 -12.85 9.21 -12.44
CA LEU A 65 -11.57 9.48 -13.10
C LEU A 65 -11.27 10.98 -13.12
N GLN A 66 -12.25 11.81 -13.51
CA GLN A 66 -12.08 13.26 -13.53
C GLN A 66 -11.94 13.85 -12.13
N GLN A 67 -12.62 13.30 -11.14
CA GLN A 67 -12.51 13.73 -9.74
C GLN A 67 -11.10 13.49 -9.20
N VAL A 68 -10.55 12.27 -9.40
CA VAL A 68 -9.19 11.90 -9.00
C VAL A 68 -8.15 12.70 -9.79
N ARG A 69 -8.35 12.92 -11.09
CA ARG A 69 -7.48 13.77 -11.90
C ARG A 69 -7.36 15.19 -11.33
N ARG A 70 -8.48 15.81 -10.94
CA ARG A 70 -8.48 17.15 -10.30
C ARG A 70 -7.81 17.14 -8.92
N HIS A 71 -8.00 16.07 -8.14
CA HIS A 71 -7.33 15.88 -6.85
C HIS A 71 -5.81 15.95 -7.00
N LEU A 72 -5.28 15.12 -7.91
CA LEU A 72 -3.86 14.98 -8.18
C LEU A 72 -3.29 16.27 -8.80
N ALA A 73 -4.02 16.91 -9.72
CA ALA A 73 -3.61 18.19 -10.30
C ALA A 73 -3.42 19.31 -9.24
N ARG A 74 -4.15 19.26 -8.13
CA ARG A 74 -4.01 20.18 -6.97
C ARG A 74 -2.86 19.81 -6.02
N GLY A 75 -2.04 18.83 -6.37
CA GLY A 75 -0.88 18.41 -5.59
C GLY A 75 -1.18 17.42 -4.46
N LYS A 76 -2.40 16.89 -4.41
CA LYS A 76 -2.85 15.96 -3.38
C LYS A 76 -2.42 14.52 -3.67
N GLY A 77 -2.50 13.66 -2.66
CA GLY A 77 -2.05 12.28 -2.71
C GLY A 77 -3.16 11.25 -2.97
N LEU A 78 -2.78 10.13 -3.58
CA LEU A 78 -3.59 8.91 -3.66
C LEU A 78 -2.74 7.70 -3.26
N VAL A 79 -3.31 6.81 -2.47
CA VAL A 79 -2.73 5.52 -2.11
C VAL A 79 -3.70 4.42 -2.50
N VAL A 80 -3.25 3.47 -3.31
CA VAL A 80 -4.04 2.30 -3.74
C VAL A 80 -3.41 1.04 -3.15
N ILE A 81 -4.22 0.29 -2.39
CA ILE A 81 -3.78 -0.89 -1.67
C ILE A 81 -4.59 -2.11 -2.14
N HIS A 82 -3.87 -3.19 -2.41
CA HIS A 82 -4.41 -4.48 -2.76
C HIS A 82 -5.34 -4.42 -3.98
N SER A 83 -6.56 -4.93 -3.91
CA SER A 83 -7.48 -4.92 -5.04
C SER A 83 -7.87 -3.52 -5.55
N ALA A 84 -7.61 -2.44 -4.79
CA ALA A 84 -7.72 -1.08 -5.31
C ALA A 84 -6.76 -0.80 -6.47
N THR A 85 -5.70 -1.60 -6.60
CA THR A 85 -4.70 -1.48 -7.66
C THR A 85 -5.10 -2.21 -8.94
N TRP A 86 -6.17 -3.01 -8.91
CA TRP A 86 -6.58 -3.84 -10.04
C TRP A 86 -7.92 -3.38 -10.60
N THR A 87 -7.89 -2.70 -11.74
CA THR A 87 -9.11 -2.40 -12.48
C THR A 87 -9.70 -3.66 -13.12
N LYS A 88 -10.95 -3.96 -12.79
CA LYS A 88 -11.76 -5.02 -13.40
C LYS A 88 -12.85 -4.40 -14.28
N PRO A 89 -13.38 -5.13 -15.30
CA PRO A 89 -13.02 -6.50 -15.68
C PRO A 89 -11.69 -6.60 -16.46
N ARG A 90 -11.18 -5.49 -16.98
CA ARG A 90 -9.94 -5.42 -17.76
C ARG A 90 -9.09 -4.21 -17.33
N PRO A 91 -7.76 -4.26 -17.52
CA PRO A 91 -6.92 -3.10 -17.28
C PRO A 91 -7.37 -1.86 -18.05
N SER A 92 -7.21 -0.68 -17.43
CA SER A 92 -7.59 0.61 -18.02
C SER A 92 -6.38 1.53 -18.16
N ALA A 93 -6.14 2.02 -19.38
CA ALA A 93 -5.08 3.00 -19.65
C ALA A 93 -5.34 4.33 -18.94
N GLU A 94 -6.61 4.74 -18.79
CA GLU A 94 -6.97 5.97 -18.09
C GLU A 94 -6.69 5.88 -16.58
N VAL A 95 -6.97 4.73 -15.97
CA VAL A 95 -6.60 4.47 -14.57
C VAL A 95 -5.08 4.41 -14.44
N GLY A 96 -4.39 3.74 -15.37
CA GLY A 96 -2.93 3.68 -15.41
C GLY A 96 -2.27 5.06 -15.51
N ALA A 97 -2.84 5.98 -16.28
CA ALA A 97 -2.35 7.37 -16.36
C ALA A 97 -2.46 8.13 -15.01
N LEU A 98 -3.39 7.74 -14.13
CA LEU A 98 -3.55 8.34 -12.81
C LEU A 98 -2.81 7.59 -11.70
N THR A 99 -2.56 6.29 -11.87
CA THR A 99 -2.07 5.44 -10.77
C THR A 99 -0.76 4.74 -11.10
N GLY A 100 -0.21 4.91 -12.30
CA GLY A 100 0.93 4.17 -12.82
C GLY A 100 0.52 2.80 -13.40
N ILE A 101 -0.35 2.06 -12.70
CA ILE A 101 -0.80 0.72 -13.12
C ILE A 101 -2.32 0.68 -13.20
N GLY A 102 -2.82 0.41 -14.40
CA GLY A 102 -4.23 0.28 -14.72
C GLY A 102 -4.84 -1.10 -14.44
N GLY A 103 -4.04 -2.11 -14.13
CA GLY A 103 -4.53 -3.45 -13.76
C GLY A 103 -3.50 -4.55 -14.00
N PHE A 104 -3.94 -5.79 -13.76
CA PHE A 104 -3.15 -7.02 -13.85
C PHE A 104 -3.95 -8.13 -14.54
N GLU A 105 -3.34 -9.31 -14.73
CA GLU A 105 -3.98 -10.47 -15.38
C GLU A 105 -4.14 -11.66 -14.43
N PHE A 106 -3.08 -12.01 -13.72
CA PHE A 106 -2.96 -13.18 -12.86
C PHE A 106 -2.74 -12.81 -11.41
N TYR A 107 -3.04 -13.77 -10.53
CA TYR A 107 -2.71 -13.73 -9.12
C TYR A 107 -2.36 -15.11 -8.58
N ARG A 108 -1.73 -15.14 -7.42
CA ARG A 108 -1.59 -16.33 -6.57
C ARG A 108 -1.48 -15.92 -5.11
N HIS A 109 -1.78 -16.85 -4.23
CA HIS A 109 -1.49 -16.75 -2.80
C HIS A 109 -0.22 -17.53 -2.44
N GLY A 110 0.42 -17.16 -1.34
CA GLY A 110 1.50 -17.91 -0.73
C GLY A 110 2.71 -17.04 -0.40
N PRO A 111 3.92 -17.64 -0.32
CA PRO A 111 5.13 -16.90 -0.02
C PRO A 111 5.42 -15.81 -1.07
N VAL A 112 5.78 -14.63 -0.60
CA VAL A 112 6.18 -13.47 -1.39
C VAL A 112 7.56 -13.04 -0.90
N ARG A 113 8.51 -12.90 -1.82
CA ARG A 113 9.86 -12.42 -1.52
C ARG A 113 10.06 -11.08 -2.19
N LEU A 114 9.77 -10.01 -1.46
CA LEU A 114 9.95 -8.64 -1.92
C LEU A 114 11.43 -8.31 -1.99
N ARG A 115 11.89 -7.87 -3.17
CA ARG A 115 13.22 -7.29 -3.37
C ARG A 115 13.11 -5.80 -3.59
N LEU A 116 13.69 -4.99 -2.71
CA LEU A 116 13.73 -3.54 -2.87
C LEU A 116 14.60 -3.15 -4.06
N LYS A 117 14.05 -2.32 -4.94
CA LYS A 117 14.71 -1.84 -6.17
C LYS A 117 15.27 -0.44 -6.02
N GLN A 118 14.73 0.35 -5.08
CA GLN A 118 15.07 1.76 -4.90
C GLN A 118 15.46 2.07 -3.45
N PRO A 119 16.59 1.56 -2.94
CA PRO A 119 17.01 1.74 -1.54
C PRO A 119 17.23 3.21 -1.12
N GLY A 120 17.55 4.07 -2.09
CA GLY A 120 17.75 5.51 -1.87
C GLY A 120 16.44 6.30 -1.83
N HIS A 121 15.34 5.71 -2.30
CA HIS A 121 14.03 6.35 -2.26
C HIS A 121 13.61 6.57 -0.79
N PRO A 122 13.05 7.74 -0.43
CA PRO A 122 12.73 8.05 0.96
C PRO A 122 11.84 7.01 1.66
N ILE A 123 10.87 6.42 0.94
CA ILE A 123 10.01 5.33 1.45
C ILE A 123 10.83 4.08 1.84
N CYS A 124 11.90 3.77 1.10
CA CYS A 124 12.67 2.54 1.24
C CYS A 124 13.93 2.69 2.10
N ARG A 125 14.27 3.91 2.53
CA ARG A 125 15.53 4.20 3.24
C ARG A 125 15.58 3.44 4.58
N GLY A 126 16.70 2.75 4.83
CA GLY A 126 16.91 2.00 6.06
C GLY A 126 16.15 0.67 6.16
N LEU A 127 15.42 0.26 5.12
CA LEU A 127 14.76 -1.04 5.08
C LEU A 127 15.69 -2.14 4.55
N PRO A 128 15.48 -3.41 4.94
CA PRO A 128 16.25 -4.53 4.41
C PRO A 128 16.04 -4.68 2.90
N ARG A 129 17.06 -5.17 2.20
CA ARG A 129 17.00 -5.37 0.73
C ARG A 129 15.98 -6.43 0.30
N GLN A 130 15.63 -7.32 1.22
CA GLN A 130 14.67 -8.38 1.03
C GLN A 130 13.72 -8.43 2.23
N ILE A 131 12.42 -8.59 1.94
CA ILE A 131 11.36 -8.80 2.93
C ILE A 131 10.58 -10.04 2.49
N GLU A 132 10.26 -10.92 3.43
CA GLU A 132 9.48 -12.15 3.17
C GLU A 132 8.17 -12.09 3.93
N LEU A 133 7.07 -12.42 3.25
CA LEU A 133 5.72 -12.43 3.81
C LEU A 133 4.86 -13.51 3.12
N ALA A 134 3.74 -13.88 3.73
CA ALA A 134 2.72 -14.73 3.12
C ALA A 134 1.50 -13.88 2.72
N ASP A 135 1.27 -13.73 1.42
CA ASP A 135 0.24 -12.84 0.87
C ASP A 135 -0.15 -13.22 -0.57
N GLU A 136 -0.75 -12.28 -1.30
CA GLU A 136 -1.11 -12.35 -2.71
C GLU A 136 -0.18 -11.47 -3.57
N THR A 137 0.12 -11.94 -4.78
CA THR A 137 0.84 -11.17 -5.82
C THR A 137 -0.03 -11.01 -7.05
N TYR A 138 0.14 -9.90 -7.79
CA TYR A 138 -0.55 -9.64 -9.07
C TYR A 138 0.46 -9.41 -10.20
N TRP A 139 0.18 -9.97 -11.39
CA TRP A 139 1.06 -9.82 -12.56
C TRP A 139 0.41 -10.21 -13.89
N PRO A 140 1.01 -9.84 -15.05
CA PRO A 140 1.90 -8.69 -15.21
C PRO A 140 1.13 -7.38 -15.01
N ALA A 141 1.84 -6.30 -14.66
CA ALA A 141 1.25 -4.97 -14.59
C ALA A 141 0.95 -4.42 -16.00
N THR A 142 -0.17 -3.72 -16.15
CA THR A 142 -0.53 -2.97 -17.35
C THR A 142 -0.61 -1.47 -17.04
N PRO A 143 0.18 -0.59 -17.69
CA PRO A 143 1.26 -0.92 -18.60
C PRO A 143 2.43 -1.63 -17.88
N PRO A 144 3.29 -2.35 -18.63
CA PRO A 144 4.50 -2.93 -18.06
C PRO A 144 5.41 -1.83 -17.49
N PRO A 145 6.34 -2.18 -16.58
CA PRO A 145 7.22 -1.20 -15.95
C PRO A 145 8.02 -0.40 -16.97
N SER A 146 7.83 0.91 -16.96
CA SER A 146 8.56 1.84 -17.82
C SER A 146 8.71 3.16 -17.10
N ALA A 147 9.93 3.69 -17.01
CA ALA A 147 10.16 5.06 -16.60
C ALA A 147 9.91 5.98 -17.81
N PRO A 148 9.22 7.12 -17.65
CA PRO A 148 8.81 7.75 -16.40
C PRO A 148 7.39 7.38 -15.91
N ALA A 149 6.72 6.37 -16.49
CA ALA A 149 5.32 6.06 -16.16
C ALA A 149 5.11 5.74 -14.66
N TYR A 150 6.00 4.96 -14.05
CA TYR A 150 6.07 4.77 -12.60
C TYR A 150 7.44 4.21 -12.16
N THR A 151 7.78 4.43 -10.90
CA THR A 151 8.99 3.93 -10.26
C THR A 151 8.67 2.70 -9.42
N VAL A 152 9.28 1.55 -9.76
CA VAL A 152 9.15 0.31 -8.98
C VAL A 152 9.99 0.42 -7.71
N LEU A 153 9.36 0.33 -6.54
CA LEU A 153 10.04 0.35 -5.24
C LEU A 153 10.44 -1.06 -4.80
N ALA A 154 9.56 -2.04 -5.02
CA ALA A 154 9.82 -3.44 -4.71
C ALA A 154 9.13 -4.38 -5.70
N SER A 155 9.74 -5.54 -5.92
CA SER A 155 9.20 -6.58 -6.80
C SER A 155 9.32 -7.97 -6.18
N SER A 156 8.43 -8.90 -6.55
CA SER A 156 8.59 -10.34 -6.29
C SER A 156 8.89 -11.08 -7.60
N ALA A 157 9.64 -12.19 -7.55
CA ALA A 157 9.85 -13.01 -8.73
C ALA A 157 8.64 -13.95 -8.91
N GLU A 158 7.93 -13.81 -10.03
CA GLU A 158 6.73 -14.59 -10.32
C GLU A 158 6.82 -15.28 -11.67
N PRO A 159 6.15 -16.44 -11.87
CA PRO A 159 6.05 -17.09 -13.16
C PRO A 159 5.58 -16.13 -14.26
N VAL A 160 6.14 -16.21 -15.46
CA VAL A 160 5.71 -15.33 -16.57
C VAL A 160 4.21 -15.47 -16.88
N LYS A 161 3.65 -16.65 -16.61
CA LYS A 161 2.22 -16.99 -16.55
C LYS A 161 2.02 -18.12 -15.54
N PRO A 162 0.80 -18.37 -15.03
CA PRO A 162 0.54 -19.47 -14.11
C PRO A 162 1.07 -20.81 -14.65
N GLY A 163 1.81 -21.53 -13.81
CA GLY A 163 2.42 -22.84 -14.15
C GLY A 163 3.72 -22.79 -14.97
N ALA A 164 4.22 -21.61 -15.34
CA ALA A 164 5.52 -21.51 -16.03
C ALA A 164 6.70 -21.71 -15.07
N GLU A 165 7.76 -22.38 -15.53
CA GLU A 165 9.02 -22.54 -14.78
C GLU A 165 9.84 -21.24 -14.75
N VAL A 166 9.81 -20.48 -15.85
CA VAL A 166 10.51 -19.21 -15.96
C VAL A 166 9.80 -18.15 -15.13
N THR A 167 10.55 -17.49 -14.25
CA THR A 167 10.07 -16.39 -13.42
C THR A 167 10.68 -15.06 -13.85
N GLN A 168 9.98 -13.97 -13.59
CA GLN A 168 10.43 -12.61 -13.84
C GLN A 168 10.03 -11.68 -12.68
N PRO A 169 10.77 -10.58 -12.43
CA PRO A 169 10.38 -9.60 -11.43
C PRO A 169 9.04 -8.93 -11.77
N GLN A 170 8.09 -8.99 -10.85
CA GLN A 170 6.77 -8.35 -10.94
C GLN A 170 6.61 -7.30 -9.85
N VAL A 171 5.97 -6.18 -10.20
CA VAL A 171 5.85 -5.00 -9.35
C VAL A 171 4.89 -5.27 -8.18
N MET A 172 5.36 -5.02 -6.96
CA MET A 172 4.54 -5.15 -5.75
C MET A 172 4.32 -3.80 -5.06
N PHE A 173 5.29 -2.88 -5.17
CA PHE A 173 5.20 -1.53 -4.64
C PHE A 173 5.75 -0.54 -5.67
N TRP A 174 5.08 0.59 -5.87
CA TRP A 174 5.50 1.62 -6.82
C TRP A 174 5.05 3.01 -6.40
N THR A 175 5.63 4.01 -7.06
CA THR A 175 5.19 5.39 -7.03
C THR A 175 5.03 5.96 -8.42
N CYS A 176 4.15 6.94 -8.59
CA CYS A 176 4.12 7.83 -9.76
C CYS A 176 3.67 9.23 -9.37
N GLU A 177 3.90 10.20 -10.24
CA GLU A 177 3.61 11.62 -9.98
C GLU A 177 2.79 12.23 -11.12
N PRO A 178 1.51 11.85 -11.28
CA PRO A 178 0.65 12.38 -12.33
C PRO A 178 0.27 13.84 -12.06
N GLY A 179 0.55 14.73 -13.01
CA GLY A 179 0.35 16.17 -12.85
C GLY A 179 1.23 16.72 -11.73
N ASN A 180 0.61 17.26 -10.68
CA ASN A 180 1.31 17.70 -9.47
C ASN A 180 1.14 16.72 -8.30
N GLY A 181 0.42 15.62 -8.50
CA GLY A 181 0.04 14.69 -7.43
C GLY A 181 1.14 13.69 -7.13
N ARG A 182 0.93 12.90 -6.07
CA ARG A 182 1.79 11.76 -5.74
C ARG A 182 0.93 10.54 -5.47
N VAL A 183 1.24 9.45 -6.15
CA VAL A 183 0.54 8.17 -5.99
C VAL A 183 1.51 7.10 -5.51
N PHE A 184 1.08 6.35 -4.50
CA PHE A 184 1.76 5.17 -4.02
C PHE A 184 0.85 3.95 -4.15
N GLY A 185 1.39 2.86 -4.70
CA GLY A 185 0.67 1.61 -4.89
C GLY A 185 1.32 0.46 -4.13
N CYS A 186 0.48 -0.42 -3.60
CA CYS A 186 0.86 -1.62 -2.84
C CYS A 186 -0.04 -2.79 -3.24
N VAL A 187 0.51 -3.83 -3.85
CA VAL A 187 -0.22 -5.08 -4.18
C VAL A 187 -0.50 -5.94 -2.94
N PRO A 188 0.47 -6.17 -2.03
CA PRO A 188 0.20 -6.91 -0.79
C PRO A 188 -0.93 -6.27 0.04
N GLY A 189 -1.65 -7.10 0.79
CA GLY A 189 -2.78 -6.70 1.62
C GLY A 189 -4.01 -7.60 1.48
N HIS A 190 -3.86 -8.84 1.01
CA HIS A 190 -4.98 -9.79 0.92
C HIS A 190 -5.45 -10.23 2.30
N PHE A 191 -4.49 -10.50 3.18
CA PHE A 191 -4.74 -10.95 4.53
C PHE A 191 -4.55 -9.83 5.53
N THR A 192 -5.32 -9.86 6.61
CA THR A 192 -5.19 -8.87 7.68
C THR A 192 -3.81 -8.90 8.34
N TRP A 193 -3.18 -10.07 8.43
CA TRP A 193 -1.84 -10.22 9.01
C TRP A 193 -0.73 -9.58 8.17
N THR A 194 -0.97 -9.25 6.90
CA THR A 194 -0.02 -8.46 6.11
C THR A 194 0.30 -7.13 6.79
N PHE A 195 -0.70 -6.53 7.44
CA PHE A 195 -0.55 -5.28 8.18
C PHE A 195 0.04 -5.46 9.58
N ASP A 196 0.38 -6.68 9.99
CA ASP A 196 1.13 -6.97 11.22
C ASP A 196 2.65 -7.03 10.95
N ASP A 197 3.08 -7.16 9.69
CA ASP A 197 4.49 -7.12 9.32
C ASP A 197 5.06 -5.68 9.45
N PRO A 198 6.10 -5.46 10.26
CA PRO A 198 6.64 -4.13 10.53
C PRO A 198 7.19 -3.45 9.27
N TYR A 199 7.79 -4.20 8.34
CA TYR A 199 8.38 -3.63 7.13
C TYR A 199 7.31 -3.25 6.13
N VAL A 200 6.26 -4.06 6.00
CA VAL A 200 5.09 -3.69 5.18
C VAL A 200 4.40 -2.46 5.74
N ARG A 201 4.23 -2.38 7.08
CA ARG A 201 3.68 -1.18 7.73
C ARG A 201 4.53 0.06 7.47
N LEU A 202 5.86 -0.04 7.60
CA LEU A 202 6.76 1.07 7.28
C LEU A 202 6.60 1.51 5.82
N LEU A 203 6.60 0.58 4.87
CA LEU A 203 6.39 0.90 3.44
C LEU A 203 5.05 1.62 3.21
N LEU A 204 3.96 1.13 3.82
CA LEU A 204 2.63 1.73 3.70
C LEU A 204 2.55 3.12 4.33
N LEU A 205 3.00 3.26 5.58
CA LEU A 205 2.94 4.52 6.35
C LEU A 205 3.82 5.59 5.71
N ARG A 206 5.04 5.23 5.28
CA ARG A 206 5.93 6.13 4.53
C ARG A 206 5.38 6.46 3.15
N GLY A 207 4.71 5.51 2.50
CA GLY A 207 3.99 5.73 1.24
C GLY A 207 2.86 6.75 1.37
N ILE A 208 2.05 6.65 2.43
CA ILE A 208 1.00 7.62 2.76
C ILE A 208 1.59 9.00 3.04
N ALA A 209 2.63 9.08 3.88
CA ALA A 209 3.29 10.35 4.19
C ALA A 209 3.93 11.00 2.95
N TRP A 210 4.61 10.21 2.12
CA TRP A 210 5.21 10.66 0.87
C TRP A 210 4.16 11.18 -0.13
N ALA A 211 3.03 10.46 -0.27
CA ALA A 211 1.91 10.87 -1.10
C ALA A 211 1.28 12.19 -0.61
N GLY A 212 1.23 12.38 0.72
CA GLY A 212 0.80 13.61 1.37
C GLY A 212 1.86 14.72 1.44
N ARG A 213 3.01 14.55 0.77
CA ARG A 213 4.13 15.52 0.76
C ARG A 213 4.65 15.89 2.16
N SER A 214 4.51 14.98 3.12
CA SER A 214 5.08 15.09 4.45
C SER A 214 6.42 14.36 4.53
N ASP A 215 7.14 14.52 5.63
CA ASP A 215 8.29 13.67 5.95
C ASP A 215 7.86 12.20 5.94
N PRO A 216 8.44 11.33 5.08
CA PRO A 216 8.11 9.91 5.02
C PRO A 216 8.17 9.23 6.39
N ASN A 217 9.10 9.62 7.25
CA ASN A 217 9.34 8.94 8.53
C ASN A 217 8.38 9.39 9.65
N ARG A 218 7.49 10.36 9.40
CA ARG A 218 6.58 10.95 10.42
C ARG A 218 5.73 9.91 11.14
N PHE A 219 5.44 8.79 10.50
CA PHE A 219 4.57 7.74 11.03
C PHE A 219 5.33 6.47 11.44
N ASP A 220 6.67 6.46 11.42
CA ASP A 220 7.46 5.26 11.69
C ASP A 220 7.16 4.65 13.08
N ALA A 221 6.90 5.50 14.09
CA ALA A 221 6.53 5.05 15.44
C ALA A 221 5.21 4.23 15.47
N LEU A 222 4.34 4.39 14.47
CA LEU A 222 3.10 3.62 14.32
C LEU A 222 3.31 2.24 13.67
N ALA A 223 4.52 1.92 13.20
CA ALA A 223 4.79 0.63 12.55
C ALA A 223 4.99 -0.52 13.55
N LEU A 224 5.43 -0.22 14.78
CA LEU A 224 5.78 -1.22 15.79
C LEU A 224 4.63 -1.72 16.68
N PRO A 225 3.55 -0.95 16.96
CA PRO A 225 2.44 -1.45 17.79
C PRO A 225 1.82 -2.74 17.24
N GLY A 226 1.98 -3.84 17.97
CA GLY A 226 1.47 -5.17 17.58
C GLY A 226 2.33 -5.94 16.58
N ALA A 227 3.47 -5.39 16.15
CA ALA A 227 4.38 -6.08 15.23
C ALA A 227 5.11 -7.22 15.95
N ARG A 228 5.14 -8.40 15.32
CA ARG A 228 5.95 -9.53 15.78
C ARG A 228 7.33 -9.43 15.16
N LEU A 229 8.26 -8.79 15.87
CA LEU A 229 9.66 -8.78 15.45
C LEU A 229 10.28 -10.14 15.79
N ARG A 230 10.86 -10.83 14.80
CA ARG A 230 11.81 -11.90 15.11
C ARG A 230 13.11 -11.22 15.53
N GLU A 231 13.55 -11.47 16.75
CA GLU A 231 14.94 -11.17 17.12
C GLU A 231 15.84 -12.02 16.21
N GLY A 232 16.84 -11.38 15.61
CA GLY A 232 17.85 -12.09 14.84
C GLY A 232 18.73 -12.90 15.77
N ASP A 233 19.06 -14.11 15.35
CA ASP A 233 20.10 -14.95 15.97
C ASP A 233 21.47 -14.26 15.99
#